data_AF-A0A949WFY4-F1
#
_entry.id   AF-A0A949WFY4-F1
#
_cell.length_a   1.000
_cell.length_b   1.000
_cell.length_c   1.000
_cell.angle_alpha   90.00
_cell.angle_beta   90.00
_cell.angle_gamma   90.00
#
_symmetry.space_group_name_H-M   'P 1'
#
loop_
_entity.id
_entity.type
_entity.pdbx_description
1 polymer ?
#
loop_
_entity_poly.entity_id
_entity_poly.type
_entity_poly.pdbx_seq_one_letter_code
_entity_poly.pdbx_strand_id
1 'polypeptide(L)'
;MSKTSLLSLLILLFMGLSVTACGNESTRVDPEDDEEDPIQSSGPYSSDLIEVTNKVIEQFKKQKISDNFRARYNDAPIIAVIRPQNDTRFPEVTQIFQENLVAELLGRTTRQEVRFSQRDSDVQAEISKEKEAKEGGERTDRTGRRTKLGADYFLKAKFSSLSMTDGEYESDSILYTFELIDTETDELIFKGKHLIKRVSEKSAVYR
;
A
#
# COMPACT_ATOMS: atom_id res chain seq x y z
N MET A 1 43.90 14.89 62.13
CA MET A 1 42.59 14.33 61.70
C MET A 1 42.82 13.35 60.57
N SER A 2 41.99 12.31 60.53
CA SER A 2 42.29 10.96 60.02
C SER A 2 42.44 10.82 58.49
N LYS A 3 43.44 10.03 58.06
CA LYS A 3 43.65 9.56 56.67
C LYS A 3 42.55 8.61 56.17
N THR A 4 41.58 8.24 57.01
CA THR A 4 40.44 7.37 56.63
C THR A 4 39.35 8.08 55.83
N SER A 5 39.35 9.43 55.78
CA SER A 5 38.32 10.19 55.08
C SER A 5 38.53 10.30 53.56
N LEU A 6 39.76 10.12 53.06
CA LEU A 6 40.06 10.26 51.63
C LEU A 6 39.71 9.00 50.83
N LEU A 7 39.76 7.81 51.48
CA LEU A 7 39.48 6.53 50.82
C LEU A 7 37.97 6.27 50.65
N SER A 8 37.12 6.79 51.55
CA SER A 8 35.66 6.66 51.44
C SER A 8 35.06 7.55 50.33
N LEU A 9 35.76 8.61 49.93
CA LEU A 9 35.30 9.48 48.83
C LEU A 9 35.58 8.86 47.45
N LEU A 10 36.55 7.95 47.34
CA LEU A 10 36.91 7.30 46.08
C LEU A 10 36.00 6.10 45.75
N ILE A 11 35.46 5.42 46.77
CA ILE A 11 34.55 4.28 46.59
C ILE A 11 33.14 4.75 46.19
N LEU A 12 32.74 5.97 46.56
CA LEU A 12 31.49 6.59 46.11
C LEU A 12 31.55 7.12 44.67
N LEU A 13 32.76 7.25 44.08
CA LEU A 13 32.93 7.66 42.69
C LEU A 13 32.79 6.50 41.69
N PHE A 14 32.79 5.25 42.16
CA PHE A 14 32.78 4.05 41.31
C PHE A 14 31.40 3.42 41.09
N MET A 15 30.33 4.01 41.64
CA MET A 15 28.96 3.45 41.59
C MET A 15 27.99 4.32 40.76
N GLY A 16 28.52 5.11 39.81
CA GLY A 16 27.76 6.10 39.04
C GLY A 16 27.86 5.98 37.52
N LEU A 17 28.37 4.87 36.96
CA LEU A 17 28.24 4.59 35.52
C LEU A 17 27.13 3.56 35.30
N SER A 18 25.89 4.00 35.45
CA SER A 18 24.77 3.30 34.82
C SER A 18 24.80 3.61 33.33
N VAL A 19 25.11 2.57 32.57
CA VAL A 19 25.09 2.52 31.11
C VAL A 19 23.75 3.06 30.61
N THR A 20 23.76 4.29 30.07
CA THR A 20 22.65 4.79 29.25
C THR A 20 22.74 4.07 27.92
N ALA A 21 22.19 2.86 27.86
CA ALA A 21 21.88 2.23 26.60
C ALA A 21 20.76 3.05 25.98
N CYS A 22 21.09 3.98 25.09
CA CYS A 22 20.14 4.52 24.12
C CYS A 22 19.73 3.37 23.19
N GLY A 23 18.80 2.54 23.64
CA GLY A 23 17.96 1.80 22.72
C GLY A 23 17.09 2.83 22.04
N ASN A 24 17.24 3.02 20.73
CA ASN A 24 16.22 3.69 19.94
C ASN A 24 14.96 2.82 20.06
N GLU A 25 14.06 3.19 20.97
CA GLU A 25 12.77 2.56 21.13
C GLU A 25 11.95 2.91 19.89
N SER A 26 11.86 1.97 18.94
CA SER A 26 10.97 2.10 17.80
C SER A 26 9.57 1.76 18.23
N THR A 27 8.71 2.77 18.38
CA THR A 27 7.29 2.55 18.63
C THR A 27 6.63 2.12 17.32
N ARG A 28 5.89 1.00 17.36
CA ARG A 28 5.03 0.60 16.25
C ARG A 28 3.77 1.46 16.32
N VAL A 29 3.50 2.22 15.26
CA VAL A 29 2.24 2.95 15.06
C VAL A 29 1.36 2.10 14.14
N ASP A 30 0.08 1.94 14.49
CA ASP A 30 -0.88 1.31 13.60
C ASP A 30 -1.26 2.31 12.49
N PRO A 31 -1.15 1.97 11.20
CA PRO A 31 -1.58 2.85 10.12
C PRO A 31 -3.10 3.18 10.14
N GLU A 32 -3.90 2.47 10.93
CA GLU A 32 -5.33 2.74 11.15
C GLU A 32 -5.61 3.65 12.36
N ASP A 33 -4.61 3.94 13.21
CA ASP A 33 -4.79 4.85 14.34
C ASP A 33 -4.77 6.32 13.87
N ASP A 34 -5.77 7.09 14.29
CA ASP A 34 -5.92 8.52 13.95
C ASP A 34 -4.95 9.45 14.75
N GLU A 35 -3.95 8.89 15.44
CA GLU A 35 -2.95 9.70 16.14
C GLU A 35 -2.08 10.46 15.12
N GLU A 36 -1.85 11.75 15.34
CA GLU A 36 -0.97 12.53 14.45
C GLU A 36 0.42 11.91 14.45
N ASP A 37 0.85 11.41 13.28
CA ASP A 37 2.19 10.88 13.09
C ASP A 37 3.23 11.91 13.58
N PRO A 38 4.17 11.54 14.46
CA PRO A 38 5.18 12.47 14.97
C PRO A 38 6.11 12.96 13.84
N ILE A 39 6.08 12.29 12.68
CA ILE A 39 6.80 12.66 11.46
C ILE A 39 5.84 13.42 10.54
N GLN A 40 5.87 14.76 10.63
CA GLN A 40 5.21 15.61 9.64
C GLN A 40 6.03 15.62 8.34
N SER A 41 5.52 14.91 7.34
CA SER A 41 6.07 14.86 5.99
C SER A 41 5.01 15.34 5.01
N SER A 42 5.46 16.05 3.98
CA SER A 42 4.61 16.45 2.85
C SER A 42 4.28 15.26 1.93
N GLY A 43 4.94 14.11 2.10
CA GLY A 43 4.68 12.89 1.36
C GLY A 43 3.39 12.16 1.78
N PRO A 44 3.02 11.10 1.04
CA PRO A 44 1.82 10.31 1.30
C PRO A 44 1.98 9.38 2.51
N TYR A 45 0.88 9.13 3.22
CA TYR A 45 0.80 8.24 4.38
C TYR A 45 0.03 6.96 4.03
N SER A 46 0.12 5.95 4.88
CA SER A 46 -0.62 4.69 4.76
C SER A 46 -2.14 4.90 4.84
N SER A 47 -2.60 5.78 5.73
CA SER A 47 -4.02 6.14 5.91
C SER A 47 -4.66 6.66 4.62
N ASP A 48 -3.90 7.43 3.82
CA ASP A 48 -4.34 7.92 2.51
C ASP A 48 -4.71 6.78 1.56
N LEU A 49 -3.92 5.71 1.57
CA LEU A 49 -4.12 4.54 0.71
C LEU A 49 -5.35 3.73 1.17
N ILE A 50 -5.59 3.68 2.49
CA ILE A 50 -6.79 3.09 3.09
C ILE A 50 -8.02 3.88 2.65
N GLU A 51 -7.99 5.22 2.73
CA GLU A 51 -9.08 6.08 2.28
C GLU A 51 -9.39 5.92 0.78
N VAL A 52 -8.35 5.87 -0.06
CA VAL A 52 -8.53 5.60 -1.50
C VAL A 52 -9.20 4.25 -1.71
N THR A 53 -8.76 3.22 -0.99
CA THR A 53 -9.33 1.87 -1.11
C THR A 53 -10.78 1.82 -0.65
N ASN A 54 -11.13 2.52 0.43
CA ASN A 54 -12.51 2.68 0.89
C ASN A 54 -13.40 3.27 -0.21
N LYS A 55 -12.92 4.31 -0.91
CA LYS A 55 -13.66 4.92 -2.02
C LYS A 55 -13.80 3.98 -3.22
N VAL A 56 -12.80 3.16 -3.53
CA VAL A 56 -12.90 2.13 -4.59
C VAL A 56 -14.02 1.14 -4.24
N ILE A 57 -14.04 0.63 -3.02
CA ILE A 57 -15.05 -0.34 -2.55
C ILE A 57 -16.45 0.29 -2.55
N GLU A 58 -16.57 1.54 -2.13
CA GLU A 58 -17.82 2.29 -2.19
C GLU A 58 -18.34 2.40 -3.63
N GLN A 59 -17.46 2.71 -4.60
CA GLN A 59 -17.84 2.73 -6.02
C GLN A 59 -18.26 1.35 -6.52
N PHE A 60 -17.53 0.29 -6.17
CA PHE A 60 -17.91 -1.08 -6.55
C PHE A 60 -19.33 -1.44 -6.10
N LYS A 61 -19.66 -1.11 -4.84
CA LYS A 61 -20.99 -1.33 -4.27
C LYS A 61 -22.04 -0.44 -4.92
N LYS A 62 -21.75 0.85 -5.10
CA LYS A 62 -22.65 1.83 -5.72
C LYS A 62 -23.02 1.45 -7.15
N GLN A 63 -22.04 0.99 -7.94
CA GLN A 63 -22.23 0.57 -9.33
C GLN A 63 -22.79 -0.86 -9.44
N LYS A 64 -22.96 -1.57 -8.32
CA LYS A 64 -23.46 -2.95 -8.26
C LYS A 64 -22.70 -3.89 -9.21
N ILE A 65 -21.37 -3.75 -9.27
CA ILE A 65 -20.52 -4.46 -10.24
C ILE A 65 -20.74 -5.98 -10.18
N SER A 66 -20.64 -6.56 -8.98
CA SER A 66 -20.86 -7.99 -8.76
C SER A 66 -22.27 -8.43 -9.16
N ASP A 67 -23.31 -7.71 -8.71
CA ASP A 67 -24.70 -8.10 -8.93
C ASP A 67 -25.06 -8.05 -10.43
N ASN A 68 -24.66 -6.98 -11.11
CA ASN A 68 -24.93 -6.78 -12.53
C ASN A 68 -24.22 -7.85 -13.38
N PHE A 69 -22.95 -8.14 -13.06
CA PHE A 69 -22.19 -9.16 -13.78
C PHE A 69 -22.76 -10.55 -13.55
N ARG A 70 -23.08 -10.91 -12.30
CA ARG A 70 -23.69 -12.21 -11.96
C ARG A 70 -25.06 -12.38 -12.60
N ALA A 71 -25.87 -11.33 -12.69
CA ALA A 71 -27.15 -11.38 -13.37
C ALA A 71 -27.02 -11.68 -14.87
N ARG A 72 -25.93 -11.23 -15.51
CA ARG A 72 -25.68 -11.44 -16.94
C ARG A 72 -24.99 -12.77 -17.25
N TYR A 73 -24.00 -13.17 -16.44
CA TYR A 73 -23.09 -14.28 -16.76
C TYR A 73 -23.15 -15.46 -15.78
N ASN A 74 -23.91 -15.35 -14.68
CA ASN A 74 -24.03 -16.38 -13.64
C ASN A 74 -22.68 -16.82 -13.01
N ASP A 75 -21.69 -15.92 -12.99
CA ASP A 75 -20.38 -16.10 -12.33
C ASP A 75 -19.89 -14.76 -11.77
N ALA A 76 -18.87 -14.79 -10.92
CA ALA A 76 -18.24 -13.60 -10.35
C ALA A 76 -17.27 -12.94 -11.37
N PRO A 77 -17.28 -11.59 -11.49
CA PRO A 77 -16.35 -10.88 -12.34
C PRO A 77 -14.90 -11.09 -11.86
N ILE A 78 -13.98 -11.15 -12.82
CA ILE A 78 -12.55 -11.18 -12.61
C ILE A 78 -11.99 -9.78 -12.87
N ILE A 79 -11.44 -9.18 -11.82
CA ILE A 79 -10.83 -7.86 -11.87
C ILE A 79 -9.32 -8.02 -11.87
N ALA A 80 -8.65 -7.46 -12.87
CA ALA A 80 -7.20 -7.33 -12.86
C ALA A 80 -6.81 -5.96 -12.32
N VAL A 81 -6.05 -5.95 -11.22
CA VAL A 81 -5.43 -4.73 -10.71
C VAL A 81 -4.16 -4.47 -11.50
N ILE A 82 -4.14 -3.36 -12.24
CA ILE A 82 -2.98 -2.95 -13.01
C ILE A 82 -2.06 -2.11 -12.11
N ARG A 83 -0.75 -2.22 -12.34
CA ARG A 83 0.24 -1.38 -11.66
C ARG A 83 -0.16 0.10 -11.75
N PRO A 84 -0.26 0.81 -10.62
CA PRO A 84 -0.59 2.23 -10.64
C PRO A 84 0.42 3.04 -11.46
N GLN A 85 -0.07 4.00 -12.23
CA GLN A 85 0.81 5.01 -12.83
C GLN A 85 1.17 6.04 -11.74
N ASN A 86 2.46 6.26 -11.53
CA ASN A 86 2.94 7.20 -10.53
C ASN A 86 3.67 8.37 -11.18
N ASP A 87 2.96 9.49 -11.29
CA ASP A 87 3.50 10.78 -11.73
C ASP A 87 3.79 11.68 -10.52
N THR A 88 4.12 11.10 -9.37
CA THR A 88 4.55 11.82 -8.16
C THR A 88 6.06 11.74 -7.99
N ARG A 89 6.60 12.59 -7.11
CA ARG A 89 8.02 12.53 -6.71
C ARG A 89 8.36 11.36 -5.76
N PHE A 90 7.36 10.56 -5.35
CA PHE A 90 7.49 9.51 -4.34
C PHE A 90 7.38 8.11 -4.99
N PRO A 91 8.50 7.44 -5.33
CA PRO A 91 8.47 6.20 -6.10
C PRO A 91 7.88 5.00 -5.32
N GLU A 92 8.02 4.97 -3.99
CA GLU A 92 7.63 3.83 -3.15
C GLU A 92 6.10 3.63 -3.07
N VAL A 93 5.34 4.69 -3.35
CA VAL A 93 3.87 4.74 -3.25
C VAL A 93 3.21 3.69 -4.12
N THR A 94 3.77 3.43 -5.31
CA THR A 94 3.18 2.51 -6.29
C THR A 94 3.08 1.09 -5.75
N GLN A 95 4.18 0.61 -5.16
CA GLN A 95 4.28 -0.77 -4.68
C GLN A 95 3.39 -0.98 -3.46
N ILE A 96 3.57 -0.11 -2.46
CA ILE A 96 2.80 -0.17 -1.21
C ILE A 96 1.30 -0.03 -1.49
N PHE A 97 0.90 0.85 -2.42
CA PHE A 97 -0.50 0.99 -2.78
C PHE A 97 -1.05 -0.25 -3.46
N GLN A 98 -0.34 -0.82 -4.44
CA GLN A 98 -0.84 -1.99 -5.16
C GLN A 98 -1.01 -3.19 -4.21
N GLU A 99 -0.04 -3.42 -3.33
CA GLU A 99 -0.09 -4.49 -2.34
C GLU A 99 -1.25 -4.29 -1.35
N ASN A 100 -1.37 -3.09 -0.76
CA ASN A 100 -2.46 -2.77 0.15
C ASN A 100 -3.83 -2.83 -0.52
N LEU A 101 -3.98 -2.25 -1.72
CA LEU A 101 -5.26 -2.25 -2.44
C LEU A 101 -5.75 -3.68 -2.69
N VAL A 102 -4.88 -4.57 -3.16
CA VAL A 102 -5.26 -5.97 -3.42
C VAL A 102 -5.60 -6.68 -2.11
N ALA A 103 -4.81 -6.47 -1.06
CA ALA A 103 -5.05 -7.08 0.26
C ALA A 103 -6.39 -6.63 0.85
N GLU A 104 -6.67 -5.33 0.86
CA GLU A 104 -7.91 -4.74 1.35
C GLU A 104 -9.14 -5.19 0.54
N LEU A 105 -9.01 -5.22 -0.79
CA LEU A 105 -10.08 -5.70 -1.66
C LEU A 105 -10.38 -7.18 -1.40
N LEU A 106 -9.35 -8.02 -1.22
CA LEU A 106 -9.52 -9.43 -0.88
C LEU A 106 -10.08 -9.63 0.54
N GLY A 107 -9.68 -8.79 1.50
CA GLY A 107 -10.16 -8.86 2.88
C GLY A 107 -11.64 -8.45 3.03
N ARG A 108 -12.13 -7.60 2.13
CA ARG A 108 -13.48 -7.01 2.20
C ARG A 108 -14.45 -7.54 1.14
N THR A 109 -14.03 -8.50 0.34
CA THR A 109 -14.88 -9.16 -0.65
C THR A 109 -14.72 -10.67 -0.59
N THR A 110 -15.74 -11.40 -1.02
CA THR A 110 -15.67 -12.85 -1.18
C THR A 110 -15.37 -13.23 -2.63
N ARG A 111 -14.78 -14.42 -2.83
CA ARG A 111 -14.56 -14.99 -4.17
C ARG A 111 -15.83 -15.17 -5.00
N GLN A 112 -17.00 -15.21 -4.34
CA GLN A 112 -18.31 -15.33 -5.00
C GLN A 112 -18.82 -13.95 -5.47
N GLU A 113 -18.35 -12.87 -4.88
CA GLU A 113 -18.67 -11.50 -5.29
C GLU A 113 -17.71 -11.04 -6.37
N VAL A 114 -16.40 -11.19 -6.15
CA VAL A 114 -15.36 -10.72 -7.07
C VAL A 114 -14.16 -11.66 -6.99
N ARG A 115 -13.49 -11.87 -8.13
CA ARG A 115 -12.21 -12.57 -8.21
C ARG A 115 -11.14 -11.58 -8.66
N PHE A 116 -9.94 -11.65 -8.09
CA PHE A 116 -8.83 -10.80 -8.51
C PHE A 116 -7.79 -11.61 -9.28
N SER A 117 -7.32 -11.06 -10.39
CA SER A 117 -6.25 -11.63 -11.21
C SER A 117 -4.94 -10.89 -10.94
N GLN A 118 -3.89 -11.65 -10.60
CA GLN A 118 -2.56 -11.11 -10.36
C GLN A 118 -1.91 -10.74 -11.71
N ARG A 119 -1.51 -9.47 -11.87
CA ARG A 119 -0.84 -8.97 -13.09
C ARG A 119 0.62 -8.61 -12.87
N ASP A 120 1.16 -8.85 -11.66
CA ASP A 120 2.58 -8.73 -11.40
C ASP A 120 3.42 -9.62 -12.35
N SER A 121 4.42 -9.02 -12.99
CA SER A 121 5.23 -9.69 -14.03
C SER A 121 6.02 -10.87 -13.48
N ASP A 122 6.55 -10.74 -12.27
CA ASP A 122 7.45 -11.72 -11.68
C ASP A 122 6.64 -12.93 -11.22
N VAL A 123 5.48 -12.68 -10.61
CA VAL A 123 4.51 -13.74 -10.30
C VAL A 123 4.01 -14.42 -11.57
N GLN A 124 3.74 -13.67 -12.65
CA GLN A 124 3.31 -14.26 -13.92
C GLN A 124 4.40 -15.12 -14.57
N ALA A 125 5.68 -14.77 -14.40
CA ALA A 125 6.81 -15.57 -14.86
C ALA A 125 6.87 -16.89 -14.08
N GLU A 126 6.78 -16.86 -12.75
CA GLU A 126 6.79 -18.07 -11.91
C GLU A 126 5.57 -18.97 -12.17
N ILE A 127 4.38 -18.39 -12.35
CA ILE A 127 3.19 -19.16 -12.76
C ILE A 127 3.41 -19.86 -14.11
N SER A 128 4.09 -19.20 -15.05
CA SER A 128 4.35 -19.77 -16.38
C SER A 128 5.37 -20.91 -16.28
N LYS A 129 6.46 -20.75 -15.51
CA LYS A 129 7.42 -21.82 -15.21
C LYS A 129 6.76 -23.02 -14.53
N GLU A 130 5.88 -22.78 -13.56
CA GLU A 130 5.13 -23.84 -12.86
C GLU A 130 4.21 -24.62 -13.81
N LYS A 131 3.64 -23.96 -14.81
CA LYS A 131 2.83 -24.61 -15.85
C LYS A 131 3.70 -25.48 -16.75
N GLU A 132 4.83 -24.96 -17.21
CA GLU A 132 5.78 -25.72 -18.04
C GLU A 132 6.27 -26.97 -17.29
N ALA A 133 6.60 -26.86 -15.99
CA ALA A 133 7.00 -28.00 -15.17
C ALA A 133 5.89 -29.05 -14.99
N LYS A 134 4.62 -28.62 -14.90
CA LYS A 134 3.46 -29.53 -14.86
C LYS A 134 3.21 -30.22 -16.20
N GLU A 135 3.33 -29.47 -17.30
CA GLU A 135 3.19 -29.99 -18.66
C GLU A 135 4.32 -30.98 -19.01
N GLY A 136 5.53 -30.71 -18.53
CA GLY A 136 6.70 -31.59 -18.66
C GLY A 136 6.71 -32.80 -17.72
N GLY A 137 5.74 -32.90 -16.79
CA GLY A 137 5.64 -34.01 -15.84
C GLY A 137 6.62 -33.94 -14.65
N GLU A 138 7.37 -32.86 -14.50
CA GLU A 138 8.24 -32.60 -13.34
C GLU A 138 7.42 -32.29 -12.07
N ARG A 139 6.16 -31.84 -12.25
CA ARG A 139 5.20 -31.57 -11.17
C ARG A 139 3.83 -32.16 -11.48
N THR A 140 3.10 -32.56 -10.45
CA THR A 140 1.74 -33.12 -10.59
C THR A 140 0.74 -32.03 -10.99
N ASP A 141 0.12 -32.16 -12.16
CA ASP A 141 -1.09 -31.41 -12.51
C ASP A 141 -2.30 -32.06 -11.82
N ARG A 142 -3.13 -31.25 -11.16
CA ARG A 142 -4.34 -31.72 -10.48
C ARG A 142 -5.54 -31.88 -11.40
N THR A 143 -5.58 -31.25 -12.58
CA THR A 143 -6.86 -31.17 -13.34
C THR A 143 -6.77 -30.94 -14.85
N GLY A 144 -5.60 -30.81 -15.47
CA GLY A 144 -5.52 -30.76 -16.94
C GLY A 144 -6.13 -29.48 -17.52
N ARG A 145 -5.31 -28.43 -17.58
CA ARG A 145 -5.52 -27.12 -18.25
C ARG A 145 -6.44 -26.13 -17.53
N ARG A 146 -5.80 -25.11 -16.95
CA ARG A 146 -6.42 -23.80 -16.70
C ARG A 146 -5.60 -22.71 -17.39
N THR A 147 -6.13 -22.22 -18.51
CA THR A 147 -5.71 -20.98 -19.17
C THR A 147 -5.76 -19.83 -18.16
N LYS A 148 -4.85 -18.86 -18.28
CA LYS A 148 -4.78 -17.72 -17.34
C LYS A 148 -6.17 -17.09 -17.22
N LEU A 149 -6.55 -16.62 -16.02
CA LEU A 149 -7.80 -15.89 -15.86
C LEU A 149 -7.77 -14.65 -16.76
N GLY A 150 -8.67 -14.62 -17.75
CA GLY A 150 -9.08 -13.38 -18.41
C GLY A 150 -9.65 -12.45 -17.35
N ALA A 151 -9.36 -11.15 -17.45
CA ALA A 151 -10.04 -10.17 -16.61
C ALA A 151 -11.23 -9.64 -17.41
N ASP A 152 -12.36 -9.46 -16.74
CA ASP A 152 -13.55 -8.79 -17.28
C ASP A 152 -13.44 -7.27 -17.09
N TYR A 153 -12.72 -6.86 -16.03
CA TYR A 153 -12.44 -5.46 -15.74
C TYR A 153 -10.97 -5.21 -15.42
N PHE A 154 -10.49 -4.03 -15.81
CA PHE A 154 -9.26 -3.45 -15.30
C PHE A 154 -9.56 -2.44 -14.22
N LEU A 155 -8.96 -2.64 -13.04
CA LEU A 155 -8.86 -1.61 -12.02
C LEU A 155 -7.50 -0.93 -12.17
N LYS A 156 -7.52 0.34 -12.57
CA LYS A 156 -6.33 1.15 -12.79
C LYS A 156 -6.32 2.32 -11.82
N ALA A 157 -5.14 2.61 -11.27
CA ALA A 157 -4.91 3.78 -10.44
C ALA A 157 -3.85 4.68 -11.09
N LYS A 158 -3.96 5.99 -10.82
CA LYS A 158 -2.97 6.99 -11.19
C LYS A 158 -2.78 7.99 -10.05
N PHE A 159 -1.53 8.29 -9.74
CA PHE A 159 -1.12 9.28 -8.75
C PHE A 159 -0.45 10.44 -9.45
N SER A 160 -0.83 11.66 -9.09
CA SER A 160 -0.24 12.88 -9.63
C SER A 160 -0.01 13.85 -8.48
N SER A 161 1.14 14.52 -8.46
CA SER A 161 1.44 15.50 -7.42
C SER A 161 1.64 16.90 -7.99
N LEU A 162 1.27 17.91 -7.20
CA LEU A 162 1.65 19.30 -7.37
C LEU A 162 2.39 19.75 -6.12
N SER A 163 3.68 20.04 -6.25
CA SER A 163 4.53 20.51 -5.16
C SER A 163 4.81 22.00 -5.30
N MET A 164 4.72 22.74 -4.19
CA MET A 164 5.01 24.16 -4.10
C MET A 164 5.96 24.40 -2.93
N THR A 165 6.92 25.30 -3.10
CA THR A 165 7.83 25.71 -2.03
C THR A 165 7.73 27.22 -1.85
N ASP A 166 7.55 27.68 -0.62
CA ASP A 166 7.54 29.10 -0.26
C ASP A 166 8.29 29.33 1.05
N GLY A 167 9.48 29.95 0.96
CA GLY A 167 10.36 30.14 2.10
C GLY A 167 10.74 28.83 2.80
N GLU A 168 10.37 28.74 4.07
CA GLU A 168 10.56 27.57 4.94
C GLU A 168 9.45 26.53 4.80
N TYR A 169 8.42 26.77 3.98
CA TYR A 169 7.31 25.82 3.80
C TYR A 169 7.41 25.06 2.48
N GLU A 170 7.02 23.79 2.53
CA GLU A 170 6.75 22.95 1.38
C GLU A 170 5.28 22.50 1.43
N SER A 171 4.58 22.56 0.31
CA SER A 171 3.23 22.03 0.18
C SER A 171 3.16 21.04 -0.97
N ASP A 172 2.62 19.86 -0.70
CA ASP A 172 2.37 18.82 -1.68
C ASP A 172 0.87 18.55 -1.75
N SER A 173 0.33 18.60 -2.95
CA SER A 173 -1.02 18.14 -3.25
C SER A 173 -0.95 16.86 -4.06
N ILE A 174 -1.43 15.75 -3.51
CA ILE A 174 -1.43 14.43 -4.17
C ILE A 174 -2.85 14.08 -4.57
N LEU A 175 -3.04 13.89 -5.87
CA LEU A 175 -4.29 13.43 -6.47
C LEU A 175 -4.17 11.94 -6.80
N TYR A 176 -4.96 11.14 -6.08
CA TYR A 176 -5.22 9.75 -6.39
C TYR A 176 -6.44 9.68 -7.29
N THR A 177 -6.31 9.02 -8.44
CA THR A 177 -7.44 8.68 -9.31
C THR A 177 -7.47 7.19 -9.53
N PHE A 178 -8.67 6.66 -9.68
CA PHE A 178 -8.88 5.25 -9.94
C PHE A 178 -10.07 5.07 -10.87
N GLU A 179 -9.96 4.08 -11.75
CA GLU A 179 -10.93 3.81 -12.80
C GLU A 179 -11.14 2.30 -12.94
N LEU A 180 -12.41 1.91 -13.08
CA LEU A 180 -12.79 0.55 -13.47
C LEU A 180 -13.22 0.59 -14.94
N ILE A 181 -12.54 -0.20 -15.76
CA ILE A 181 -12.71 -0.22 -17.22
C ILE A 181 -13.12 -1.63 -17.64
N ASP A 182 -14.17 -1.73 -18.44
CA ASP A 182 -14.59 -2.97 -19.07
C ASP A 182 -13.60 -3.37 -20.18
N THR A 183 -13.09 -4.60 -20.11
CA THR A 183 -12.01 -5.04 -21.02
C THR A 183 -12.49 -5.42 -22.42
N GLU A 184 -13.80 -5.62 -22.61
CA GLU A 184 -14.37 -6.00 -23.91
C GLU A 184 -14.83 -4.78 -24.70
N THR A 185 -15.30 -3.74 -24.00
CA THR A 185 -15.97 -2.59 -24.60
C THR A 185 -15.22 -1.26 -24.44
N ASP A 186 -14.13 -1.24 -23.67
CA ASP A 186 -13.43 -0.03 -23.23
C ASP A 186 -14.31 0.94 -22.43
N GLU A 187 -15.47 0.48 -21.92
CA GLU A 187 -16.38 1.32 -21.14
C GLU A 187 -15.73 1.71 -19.79
N LEU A 188 -15.66 3.01 -19.53
CA LEU A 188 -15.30 3.54 -18.22
C LEU A 188 -16.50 3.40 -17.27
N ILE A 189 -16.58 2.28 -16.56
CA ILE A 189 -17.68 1.96 -15.63
C ILE A 189 -17.77 2.99 -14.50
N PHE A 190 -16.62 3.35 -13.92
CA PHE A 190 -16.55 4.50 -13.02
C PHE A 190 -15.15 5.09 -12.94
N LYS A 191 -15.10 6.34 -12.49
CA LYS A 191 -13.88 7.05 -12.14
C LYS A 191 -14.06 7.78 -10.82
N GLY A 192 -13.16 7.51 -9.88
CA GLY A 192 -13.12 8.17 -8.59
C GLY A 192 -11.81 8.93 -8.37
N LYS A 193 -11.82 9.79 -7.35
CA LYS A 193 -10.64 10.53 -6.94
C LYS A 193 -10.58 10.75 -5.43
N HIS A 194 -9.37 10.95 -4.93
CA HIS A 194 -9.09 11.43 -3.60
C HIS A 194 -7.93 12.43 -3.71
N LEU A 195 -8.13 13.62 -3.14
CA LEU A 195 -7.15 14.69 -3.19
C LEU A 195 -6.71 14.99 -1.76
N ILE A 196 -5.41 15.00 -1.54
CA ILE A 196 -4.79 15.32 -0.28
C ILE A 196 -3.91 16.53 -0.49
N LYS A 197 -3.90 17.44 0.47
CA LYS A 197 -2.97 18.55 0.52
C LYS A 197 -2.27 18.54 1.86
N ARG A 198 -0.94 18.54 1.83
CA ARG A 198 -0.09 18.67 3.02
C ARG A 198 0.78 19.89 2.91
N VAL A 199 1.11 20.43 4.07
CA VAL A 199 2.05 21.52 4.25
C VAL A 199 2.99 21.09 5.37
N SER A 200 4.28 21.11 5.09
CA SER A 200 5.32 20.87 6.09
C SER A 200 6.23 22.08 6.16
N GLU A 201 6.68 22.40 7.36
CA GLU A 201 7.85 23.25 7.53
C GLU A 201 9.10 22.44 7.15
N LYS A 202 10.07 23.06 6.48
CA LYS A 202 11.35 22.46 6.17
C LYS A 202 12.09 22.29 7.49
N SER A 203 11.92 21.14 8.11
CA SER A 203 12.73 20.74 9.26
C SER A 203 14.20 20.88 8.90
N ALA A 204 14.94 21.71 9.65
CA ALA A 204 16.38 21.83 9.52
C ALA A 204 16.98 20.42 9.62
N VAL A 205 17.56 19.92 8.52
CA VAL A 205 18.13 18.58 8.44
C VAL A 205 19.15 18.39 9.56
N TYR A 206 18.90 17.41 10.43
CA TYR A 206 19.91 16.91 11.38
C TYR A 206 21.04 16.28 10.54
N ARG A 207 22.26 16.82 10.66
CA ARG A 207 23.48 16.23 10.10
C ARG A 207 24.06 15.20 11.05
#